data_AF-A0A9Q1BFC1-F1
#
_entry.id   AF-A0A9Q1BFC1-F1
#
_cell.length_a   1.000
_cell.length_b   1.000
_cell.length_c   1.000
_cell.angle_alpha   90.00
_cell.angle_beta   90.00
_cell.angle_gamma   90.00
#
_symmetry.space_group_name_H-M   'P 1'
#
loop_
_entity.id
_entity.type
_entity.pdbx_description
1 polymer ?
#
loop_
_entity_poly.entity_id
_entity_poly.type
_entity_poly.pdbx_seq_one_letter_code
_entity_poly.pdbx_strand_id
1 'polypeptide(L)'
;MSIGPLLPTETHLRSLHYSPPEDANLPHVFPSYSHKELRQMQQKDDSLKEVWKCWESGWHTGDPVETFSPEVKGWLREYDKLIEQHGVLY
;
A
#
# COMPACT_ATOMS: atom_id res chain seq x y z
N MET A 1 17.63 4.99 -39.35
CA MET A 1 18.45 5.31 -38.16
C MET A 1 17.52 5.98 -37.16
N SER A 2 17.46 5.42 -35.95
CA SER A 2 16.56 5.87 -34.87
C SER A 2 17.19 7.04 -34.11
N ILE A 3 16.41 8.06 -33.76
CA ILE A 3 16.77 9.09 -32.77
C ILE A 3 15.58 9.19 -31.80
N GLY A 4 15.86 9.01 -30.51
CA GLY A 4 14.92 8.55 -29.47
C GLY A 4 13.81 9.52 -29.01
N PRO A 5 12.98 9.09 -28.04
CA PRO A 5 11.85 9.87 -27.54
C PRO A 5 12.29 11.02 -26.63
N LEU A 6 11.67 12.16 -26.88
CA LEU A 6 11.79 13.43 -26.18
C LEU A 6 11.29 13.34 -24.73
N LEU A 7 12.11 13.90 -23.82
CA LEU A 7 11.80 14.13 -22.41
C LEU A 7 10.58 15.07 -22.28
N PRO A 8 9.64 14.83 -21.35
CA PRO A 8 8.51 15.74 -21.15
C PRO A 8 8.95 17.04 -20.46
N THR A 9 8.50 18.14 -21.04
CA THR A 9 8.77 19.55 -20.71
C THR A 9 8.28 19.95 -19.32
N GLU A 10 9.17 20.56 -18.53
CA GLU A 10 8.84 21.20 -17.25
C GLU A 10 7.84 22.35 -17.45
N THR A 11 6.71 22.31 -16.74
CA THR A 11 5.68 23.34 -16.79
C THR A 11 6.04 24.53 -15.90
N HIS A 12 6.54 25.57 -16.55
CA HIS A 12 6.82 26.89 -16.01
C HIS A 12 5.54 27.55 -15.46
N LEU A 13 5.43 27.64 -14.12
CA LEU A 13 4.31 28.27 -13.41
C LEU A 13 4.36 29.80 -13.58
N ARG A 14 3.59 30.34 -14.55
CA ARG A 14 3.23 31.76 -14.55
C ARG A 14 2.21 32.01 -13.43
N SER A 15 2.61 32.83 -12.47
CA SER A 15 1.75 33.36 -11.41
C SER A 15 0.62 34.20 -12.03
N LEU A 16 -0.58 33.64 -12.08
CA LEU A 16 -1.81 34.38 -12.30
C LEU A 16 -2.48 34.50 -10.92
N HIS A 17 -2.71 35.74 -10.52
CA HIS A 17 -3.45 36.10 -9.31
C HIS A 17 -4.88 35.54 -9.46
N TYR A 18 -5.12 34.37 -8.88
CA TYR A 18 -6.41 33.69 -8.88
C TYR A 18 -7.10 33.98 -7.55
N SER A 19 -8.16 34.78 -7.58
CA SER A 19 -9.10 34.87 -6.46
C SER A 19 -10.08 33.71 -6.60
N PRO A 20 -10.06 32.69 -5.72
CA PRO A 20 -10.94 31.55 -5.87
C PRO A 20 -12.38 31.95 -5.54
N PRO A 21 -13.39 31.45 -6.27
CA PRO A 21 -14.74 31.38 -5.72
C PRO A 21 -14.69 30.48 -4.48
N GLU A 22 -15.37 30.91 -3.42
CA GLU A 22 -15.32 30.35 -2.06
C GLU A 22 -15.90 28.92 -1.93
N ASP A 23 -16.17 28.26 -3.06
CA ASP A 23 -16.80 26.94 -3.18
C ASP A 23 -16.07 26.01 -4.18
N ALA A 24 -14.81 26.28 -4.51
CA ALA A 24 -13.96 25.30 -5.19
C ALA A 24 -13.48 24.22 -4.20
N ASN A 25 -14.39 23.32 -3.83
CA ASN A 25 -14.09 22.19 -2.95
C ASN A 25 -12.95 21.36 -3.57
N LEU A 26 -11.81 21.37 -2.85
CA LEU A 26 -10.49 20.92 -3.27
C LEU A 26 -10.49 19.51 -3.90
N PRO A 27 -9.51 19.19 -4.77
CA PRO A 27 -9.38 17.84 -5.33
C PRO A 27 -9.36 16.82 -4.19
N HIS A 28 -10.26 15.83 -4.28
CA HIS A 28 -10.40 14.74 -3.32
C HIS A 28 -9.02 14.13 -3.04
N VAL A 29 -8.41 14.54 -1.93
CA VAL A 29 -7.25 13.86 -1.37
C VAL A 29 -7.75 12.45 -1.09
N PHE A 30 -7.24 11.46 -1.84
CA PHE A 30 -7.56 10.06 -1.56
C PHE A 30 -7.42 9.84 -0.06
N PRO A 31 -8.38 9.20 0.61
CA PRO A 31 -8.30 9.01 2.05
C PRO A 31 -7.00 8.26 2.37
N SER A 32 -6.03 8.98 2.91
CA SER A 32 -4.77 8.41 3.37
C SER A 32 -5.02 7.87 4.77
N TYR A 33 -5.26 6.56 4.86
CA TYR A 33 -5.30 5.89 6.16
C TYR A 33 -3.96 6.09 6.87
N SER A 34 -4.01 6.49 8.13
CA SER A 34 -2.85 6.46 9.00
C SER A 34 -2.37 5.02 9.19
N HIS A 35 -1.08 4.83 9.52
CA HIS A 35 -0.55 3.50 9.87
C HIS A 35 -1.36 2.83 10.99
N LYS A 36 -1.89 3.61 11.94
CA LYS A 36 -2.76 3.10 13.00
C LYS A 36 -4.07 2.55 12.44
N GLU A 37 -4.70 3.24 11.51
CA GLU A 37 -5.93 2.79 10.86
C GLU A 37 -5.67 1.55 10.00
N LEU A 38 -4.59 1.56 9.21
CA LEU A 38 -4.17 0.39 8.42
C LEU A 38 -3.93 -0.83 9.31
N ARG A 39 -3.20 -0.67 10.41
CA ARG A 39 -2.99 -1.74 11.39
C ARG A 39 -4.32 -2.27 11.94
N GLN A 40 -5.24 -1.37 12.31
CA GLN A 40 -6.56 -1.77 12.79
C GLN A 40 -7.37 -2.51 11.72
N MET A 41 -7.24 -2.13 10.45
CA MET A 41 -7.88 -2.83 9.33
C MET A 41 -7.27 -4.23 9.15
N GLN A 42 -5.95 -4.36 9.14
CA GLN A 42 -5.27 -5.66 9.02
C GLN A 42 -5.62 -6.61 10.17
N GLN A 43 -5.72 -6.10 11.40
CA GLN A 43 -6.07 -6.91 12.58
C GLN A 43 -7.54 -7.35 12.62
N LYS A 44 -8.42 -6.65 11.90
CA LYS A 44 -9.84 -7.00 11.76
C LYS A 44 -10.11 -7.94 10.60
N ASP A 45 -9.22 -8.02 9.61
CA ASP A 45 -9.35 -8.91 8.48
C ASP A 45 -8.91 -10.32 8.86
N ASP A 46 -9.78 -11.31 8.63
CA ASP A 46 -9.54 -12.69 9.05
C ASP A 46 -8.33 -13.31 8.34
N SER A 47 -8.09 -12.98 7.07
CA SER A 47 -6.96 -13.52 6.31
C SER A 47 -5.64 -12.89 6.75
N LEU A 48 -5.60 -11.56 6.82
CA LEU A 48 -4.38 -10.84 7.22
C LEU A 48 -4.01 -11.12 8.67
N LYS A 49 -4.98 -11.40 9.54
CA LYS A 49 -4.72 -11.85 10.91
C LYS A 49 -3.95 -13.18 10.96
N GLU A 50 -4.26 -14.13 10.08
CA GLU A 50 -3.48 -15.38 9.99
C GLU A 50 -2.07 -15.14 9.43
N VAL A 51 -1.92 -14.22 8.47
CA VAL A 51 -0.61 -13.80 7.96
C VAL A 51 0.23 -13.17 9.08
N TRP A 52 -0.39 -12.32 9.92
CA TRP A 52 0.25 -11.75 11.10
C TRP A 52 0.71 -12.81 12.10
N LYS A 53 -0.08 -13.87 12.33
CA LYS A 53 0.35 -14.98 13.19
C LYS A 53 1.61 -15.67 12.65
N CYS A 54 1.69 -15.86 11.33
CA CYS A 54 2.86 -16.43 10.69
C CYS A 54 4.09 -15.51 10.86
N TRP A 55 3.89 -14.21 10.66
CA TRP A 55 4.92 -13.19 10.88
C TRP A 55 5.46 -13.22 12.32
N GLU A 56 4.56 -13.21 13.30
CA GLU A 56 4.92 -13.22 14.72
C GLU A 56 5.55 -14.55 15.16
N SER A 57 5.21 -15.68 14.52
CA SER A 57 5.80 -16.99 14.81
C SER A 57 7.14 -17.22 14.13
N GLY A 58 7.60 -16.30 13.27
CA GLY A 58 8.81 -16.49 12.48
C GLY A 58 8.68 -17.62 11.45
N TRP A 59 7.48 -17.79 10.88
CA TRP A 59 7.23 -18.75 9.79
C TRP A 59 8.17 -18.48 8.61
N HIS A 60 8.51 -19.52 7.85
CA HIS A 60 9.34 -19.42 6.65
C HIS A 60 8.75 -20.17 5.46
N THR A 61 9.10 -19.72 4.25
CA THR A 61 8.71 -20.37 3.00
C THR A 61 9.19 -21.83 2.98
N GLY A 62 8.27 -22.77 3.14
CA GLY A 62 8.57 -24.21 3.23
C GLY A 62 7.98 -24.88 4.47
N ASP A 63 7.60 -24.10 5.47
CA ASP A 63 6.86 -24.59 6.63
C ASP A 63 5.45 -25.06 6.22
N PRO A 64 4.88 -26.06 6.92
CA PRO A 64 3.61 -26.67 6.53
C PRO A 64 2.46 -25.64 6.55
N VAL A 65 1.68 -25.64 5.47
CA VAL A 65 0.60 -24.67 5.17
C VAL A 65 -0.79 -25.32 5.36
N GLU A 66 -0.87 -26.43 6.08
CA GLU A 66 -1.94 -27.44 5.94
C GLU A 66 -3.36 -26.95 6.30
N THR A 67 -3.52 -25.77 6.90
CA THR A 67 -4.84 -25.26 7.31
C THR A 67 -5.13 -23.80 6.94
N PHE A 68 -4.37 -23.21 6.02
CA PHE A 68 -4.64 -21.82 5.59
C PHE A 68 -5.68 -21.74 4.47
N SER A 69 -6.48 -20.68 4.51
CA SER A 69 -7.42 -20.33 3.43
C SER A 69 -6.65 -19.98 2.14
N PRO A 70 -7.28 -20.08 0.95
CA PRO A 70 -6.61 -19.76 -0.31
C PRO A 70 -6.09 -18.32 -0.37
N GLU A 71 -6.77 -17.37 0.28
CA GLU A 71 -6.36 -15.97 0.38
C GLU A 71 -5.03 -15.84 1.14
N VAL A 72 -4.92 -16.49 2.30
CA VAL A 72 -3.71 -16.51 3.12
C VAL A 72 -2.55 -17.16 2.37
N LYS A 73 -2.81 -18.25 1.64
CA LYS A 73 -1.80 -18.90 0.79
C LYS A 73 -1.24 -17.97 -0.28
N GLY A 74 -2.04 -17.05 -0.80
CA GLY A 74 -1.60 -16.01 -1.73
C GLY A 74 -0.55 -15.10 -1.11
N TRP A 75 -0.81 -14.62 0.11
CA TRP A 75 0.12 -13.80 0.88
C TRP A 75 1.39 -14.57 1.25
N LEU A 76 1.26 -15.81 1.75
CA LEU A 76 2.40 -16.63 2.17
C LEU A 76 3.31 -17.04 1.01
N ARG A 77 2.81 -17.06 -0.24
CA ARG A 77 3.65 -17.28 -1.43
C ARG A 77 4.67 -16.16 -1.63
N GLU A 78 4.33 -14.95 -1.19
CA GLU A 78 5.21 -13.78 -1.27
C GLU A 78 5.76 -13.39 0.11
N TYR A 79 5.74 -14.31 1.07
CA TYR A 79 6.10 -14.05 2.47
C TYR A 79 7.47 -13.42 2.63
N ASP A 80 8.48 -13.88 1.87
CA ASP A 80 9.83 -13.33 1.91
C ASP A 80 9.93 -11.87 1.45
N LYS A 81 8.88 -11.33 0.83
CA LYS A 81 8.77 -9.91 0.47
C LYS A 81 8.06 -9.09 1.53
N LEU A 82 7.35 -9.74 2.46
CA LEU A 82 6.60 -9.04 3.49
C LEU A 82 7.57 -8.35 4.44
N ILE A 83 7.26 -7.09 4.76
CA ILE A 83 8.01 -6.33 5.74
C ILE A 83 7.05 -5.64 6.71
N GLU A 84 7.42 -5.64 7.99
CA GLU A 84 6.71 -4.86 8.99
C GLU A 84 7.28 -3.44 9.05
N GLN A 85 6.41 -2.45 8.83
CA GLN A 85 6.75 -1.05 9.00
C GLN A 85 5.63 -0.32 9.74
N HIS A 86 6.00 0.42 10.80
CA HIS A 86 5.07 1.21 11.61
C HIS A 86 3.87 0.41 12.15
N GLY A 87 4.03 -0.89 12.33
CA GLY A 87 3.01 -1.81 12.80
C GLY A 87 2.11 -2.39 11.73
N VAL A 88 2.46 -2.27 10.46
CA VAL A 88 1.68 -2.71 9.30
C VAL A 88 2.55 -3.63 8.44
N LEU A 89 1.98 -4.75 7.98
CA LEU A 89 2.64 -5.61 7.00
C LEU A 89 2.39 -5.07 5.59
N TYR A 90 3.47 -4.90 4.82
CA TYR A 90 3.45 -4.48 3.42
C TYR A 90 3.93 -5.61 2.51
#